data_AF-U6KRS7-F1
#
_entry.id   AF-U6KRS7-F1
#
_cell.length_a   1.000
_cell.length_b   1.000
_cell.length_c   1.000
_cell.angle_alpha   90.00
_cell.angle_beta   90.00
_cell.angle_gamma   90.00
#
_symmetry.space_group_name_H-M   'P 1'
#
loop_
_entity.id
_entity.type
_entity.pdbx_description
1 polymer ?
#
loop_
_entity_poly.entity_id
_entity_poly.type
_entity_poly.pdbx_seq_one_letter_code
_entity_poly.pdbx_strand_id
1 'polypeptide(L)'
;IQVVATHMGPIEASFLFTSIGVGGLFLLSQVHYLPAVIFIYLMRGAFQNASTPIDRSVCLDLISPGLVGRWAALQSLATLMWSFSALFGGFLADFTDYRRIFTFTGRIYIMAQLVYLPCLWLLPRHHQLAAHRRQLASQLASQQLPKIVKPELSPTTSG
;
A
#
# COMPACT_ATOMS: atom_id res chain seq x y z
N ILE A 1 -1.37 -6.62 13.13
CA ILE A 1 -0.69 -5.62 12.27
C ILE A 1 -0.34 -4.34 13.06
N GLN A 2 -1.27 -3.73 13.81
CA GLN A 2 -0.99 -2.53 14.63
C GLN A 2 0.10 -2.70 15.71
N VAL A 3 0.27 -3.90 16.27
CA VAL A 3 1.28 -4.19 17.32
C VAL A 3 2.71 -4.32 16.77
N VAL A 4 2.89 -4.69 15.50
CA VAL A 4 4.22 -4.75 14.87
C VAL A 4 4.65 -3.35 14.38
N ALA A 5 3.67 -2.53 13.96
CA ALA A 5 3.87 -1.15 13.52
C ALA A 5 4.20 -0.15 14.66
N THR A 6 4.13 -0.58 15.93
CA THR A 6 4.48 0.28 17.08
C THR A 6 5.96 0.21 17.45
N HIS A 7 6.69 -0.80 16.98
CA HIS A 7 8.14 -0.90 17.15
C HIS A 7 8.95 -0.60 15.89
N MET A 8 8.36 -0.75 14.69
CA MET A 8 9.03 -0.52 13.41
C MET A 8 8.32 0.57 12.61
N GLY A 9 9.08 1.38 11.87
CA GLY A 9 8.50 2.39 10.97
C GLY A 9 7.60 1.73 9.92
N PRO A 10 6.57 2.41 9.40
CA PRO A 10 5.65 1.82 8.43
C PRO A 10 6.37 1.33 7.16
N ILE A 11 7.41 2.04 6.72
CA ILE A 11 8.22 1.68 5.56
C ILE A 11 9.05 0.40 5.84
N GLU A 12 9.60 0.28 7.05
CA GLU A 12 10.34 -0.91 7.49
C GLU A 12 9.42 -2.12 7.63
N ALA A 13 8.22 -1.92 8.19
CA ALA A 13 7.20 -2.96 8.30
C ALA A 13 6.72 -3.45 6.93
N SER A 14 6.51 -2.52 5.99
CA SER A 14 6.18 -2.83 4.60
C SER A 14 7.29 -3.66 3.95
N PHE A 15 8.56 -3.21 4.06
CA PHE A 15 9.73 -3.92 3.54
C PHE A 15 9.86 -5.34 4.08
N LEU A 16 9.64 -5.54 5.39
CA LEU A 16 9.70 -6.87 5.99
C LEU A 16 8.58 -7.78 5.49
N PHE A 17 7.35 -7.27 5.41
CA PHE A 17 6.21 -8.05 4.95
C PHE A 17 6.34 -8.44 3.48
N THR A 18 6.81 -7.53 2.63
CA THR A 18 7.11 -7.86 1.24
C THR A 18 8.26 -8.86 1.14
N SER A 19 9.33 -8.72 1.94
CA SER A 19 10.45 -9.67 1.96
C SER A 19 10.03 -11.08 2.37
N ILE A 20 9.16 -11.22 3.38
CA ILE A 20 8.57 -12.50 3.78
C ILE A 20 7.73 -13.09 2.64
N GLY A 21 6.93 -12.25 1.96
CA GLY A 21 6.17 -12.65 0.79
C GLY A 21 7.06 -13.17 -0.36
N VAL A 22 8.18 -12.49 -0.62
CA VAL A 22 9.18 -12.92 -1.60
C VAL A 22 9.82 -14.24 -1.22
N GLY A 23 10.16 -14.45 0.05
CA GLY A 23 10.62 -15.75 0.54
C GLY A 23 9.60 -16.86 0.25
N GLY A 24 8.31 -16.59 0.45
CA GLY A 24 7.21 -17.49 0.13
C GLY A 24 7.13 -17.87 -1.35
N LEU A 25 7.47 -16.97 -2.28
CA LEU A 25 7.55 -17.27 -3.72
C LEU A 25 8.62 -18.32 -4.03
N PHE A 26 9.81 -18.19 -3.44
CA PHE A 26 10.88 -19.18 -3.64
C PHE A 26 10.54 -20.52 -2.99
N LEU A 27 9.88 -20.51 -1.82
CA LEU A 27 9.39 -21.73 -1.18
C LEU A 27 8.35 -22.46 -2.06
N LEU A 28 7.41 -21.73 -2.67
CA LEU A 28 6.44 -22.31 -3.62
C LEU A 28 7.12 -22.97 -4.82
N SER A 29 8.27 -22.46 -5.25
CA SER A 29 9.04 -23.08 -6.33
C SER A 29 9.64 -24.44 -5.95
N GLN A 30 9.92 -24.68 -4.66
CA GLN A 30 10.60 -25.89 -4.17
C GLN A 30 9.66 -26.94 -3.58
N VAL A 31 8.52 -26.54 -3.01
CA VAL A 31 7.62 -27.47 -2.30
C VAL A 31 6.75 -28.27 -3.27
N HIS A 32 6.61 -29.57 -3.04
CA HIS A 32 5.81 -30.48 -3.86
C HIS A 32 4.54 -31.00 -3.15
N TYR A 33 4.48 -30.83 -1.83
CA TYR A 33 3.34 -31.27 -1.02
C TYR A 33 2.18 -30.27 -1.10
N LEU A 34 1.05 -30.68 -1.67
CA LEU A 34 -0.09 -29.79 -1.99
C LEU A 34 -0.62 -28.99 -0.77
N PRO A 35 -0.86 -29.58 0.42
CA PRO A 35 -1.32 -28.80 1.57
C PRO A 35 -0.31 -27.72 2.00
N ALA A 36 1.00 -28.02 1.92
CA ALA A 36 2.03 -27.02 2.22
C ALA A 36 2.07 -25.91 1.16
N VAL A 37 1.90 -26.23 -0.13
CA VAL A 37 1.80 -25.23 -1.21
C VAL A 37 0.64 -24.26 -0.93
N ILE A 38 -0.54 -24.78 -0.59
CA ILE A 38 -1.71 -23.94 -0.29
C ILE A 38 -1.44 -23.04 0.93
N PHE A 39 -0.91 -23.62 2.01
CA PHE A 39 -0.59 -22.85 3.22
C PHE A 39 0.41 -21.73 2.93
N ILE A 40 1.51 -22.04 2.22
CA ILE A 40 2.53 -21.05 1.85
C ILE A 40 1.95 -19.97 0.93
N TYR A 41 1.12 -20.36 -0.03
CA TYR A 41 0.45 -19.41 -0.94
C TYR A 41 -0.42 -18.40 -0.18
N LEU A 42 -1.25 -18.89 0.74
CA LEU A 42 -2.11 -18.05 1.57
C LEU A 42 -1.29 -17.15 2.50
N MET A 43 -0.28 -17.70 3.18
CA MET A 43 0.58 -16.96 4.08
C MET A 43 1.33 -15.84 3.35
N ARG A 44 1.99 -16.17 2.24
CA ARG A 44 2.69 -15.20 1.38
C ARG A 44 1.74 -14.10 0.91
N GLY A 45 0.53 -14.48 0.47
CA GLY A 45 -0.49 -13.53 0.04
C GLY A 45 -0.92 -12.59 1.16
N ALA A 46 -1.10 -13.11 2.38
CA ALA A 46 -1.49 -12.31 3.54
C ALA A 46 -0.45 -11.24 3.90
N PHE A 47 0.83 -11.60 3.96
CA PHE A 47 1.90 -10.64 4.23
C PHE A 47 2.03 -9.60 3.12
N GLN A 48 2.00 -10.03 1.87
CA GLN A 48 2.16 -9.13 0.75
C GLN A 48 0.95 -8.18 0.56
N ASN A 49 -0.26 -8.62 0.90
CA ASN A 49 -1.43 -7.73 0.89
C ASN A 49 -1.47 -6.79 2.10
N ALA A 50 -0.82 -7.15 3.21
CA ALA A 50 -0.73 -6.30 4.39
C ALA A 50 0.20 -5.08 4.19
N SER A 51 1.16 -5.13 3.25
CA SER A 51 2.04 -4.00 2.95
C SER A 51 1.35 -2.90 2.15
N THR A 52 0.45 -3.25 1.22
CA THR A 52 -0.30 -2.30 0.38
C THR A 52 -1.00 -1.17 1.16
N PRO A 53 -1.80 -1.43 2.22
CA PRO A 53 -2.42 -0.35 2.99
C PRO A 53 -1.40 0.49 3.77
N ILE A 54 -0.28 -0.11 4.18
CA ILE A 54 0.81 0.60 4.90
C ILE A 54 1.47 1.60 3.94
N ASP A 55 1.91 1.15 2.77
CA ASP A 55 2.53 2.01 1.76
C ASP A 55 1.58 3.11 1.31
N ARG A 56 0.30 2.78 1.10
CA ARG A 56 -0.70 3.77 0.71
C ARG A 56 -0.88 4.85 1.78
N SER A 57 -0.87 4.48 3.06
CA SER A 57 -0.97 5.46 4.16
C SER A 57 0.23 6.43 4.16
N VAL A 58 1.45 5.91 3.99
CA VAL A 58 2.67 6.72 3.93
C VAL A 58 2.66 7.63 2.69
N CYS A 59 2.29 7.12 1.51
CA CYS A 59 2.19 7.94 0.30
C CYS A 59 1.17 9.07 0.45
N LEU A 60 0.00 8.80 1.01
CA LEU A 60 -1.05 9.83 1.21
C LEU A 60 -0.62 10.94 2.18
N ASP A 61 0.34 10.68 3.06
CA ASP A 61 0.91 11.70 3.94
C ASP A 61 1.93 12.61 3.24
N LEU A 62 2.48 12.18 2.11
CA LEU A 62 3.49 12.91 1.33
C LEU A 62 2.89 13.67 0.14
N ILE A 63 1.69 13.30 -0.30
CA ILE A 63 1.04 13.88 -1.48
C ILE A 63 0.43 15.24 -1.14
N SER A 64 0.73 16.26 -1.95
CA SER A 64 0.06 17.55 -1.83
C SER A 64 -1.38 17.48 -2.37
N PRO A 65 -2.33 18.26 -1.80
CA PRO A 65 -3.76 18.15 -2.15
C PRO A 65 -4.06 18.30 -3.65
N GLY A 66 -3.29 19.12 -4.37
CA GLY A 66 -3.47 19.32 -5.81
C GLY A 66 -3.01 18.16 -6.71
N LEU A 67 -2.23 17.20 -6.18
CA LEU A 67 -1.68 16.07 -6.93
C LEU A 67 -2.47 14.77 -6.72
N VAL A 68 -3.49 14.76 -5.84
CA VAL A 68 -4.26 13.56 -5.48
C VAL A 68 -4.91 12.90 -6.71
N GLY A 69 -5.42 13.70 -7.66
CA GLY A 69 -6.00 13.16 -8.90
C GLY A 69 -4.97 12.45 -9.80
N ARG A 70 -3.74 12.97 -9.89
CA ARG A 70 -2.65 12.32 -10.64
C ARG A 70 -2.19 11.05 -9.96
N TRP A 71 -2.14 11.05 -8.62
CA TRP A 71 -1.85 9.85 -7.85
C TRP A 71 -2.90 8.77 -8.04
N ALA A 72 -4.18 9.13 -8.06
CA ALA A 72 -5.27 8.19 -8.33
C ALA A 72 -5.13 7.53 -9.73
N ALA A 73 -4.74 8.30 -10.75
CA ALA A 73 -4.47 7.77 -12.08
C ALA A 73 -3.28 6.78 -12.09
N LEU A 74 -2.19 7.09 -11.39
CA LEU A 74 -1.05 6.18 -11.24
C LEU A 74 -1.43 4.89 -10.52
N GLN A 75 -2.27 4.96 -9.49
CA GLN A 75 -2.78 3.78 -8.80
C GLN A 75 -3.62 2.88 -9.72
N SER A 76 -4.46 3.48 -10.58
CA SER A 76 -5.22 2.74 -11.58
C SER A 76 -4.29 2.06 -12.59
N LEU A 77 -3.23 2.74 -13.04
CA LEU A 77 -2.23 2.16 -13.92
C LEU A 77 -1.49 0.98 -13.26
N ALA A 78 -1.11 1.11 -11.99
CA ALA A 78 -0.49 0.03 -11.23
C ALA A 78 -1.43 -1.19 -11.12
N THR A 79 -2.72 -0.94 -10.90
CA THR A 79 -3.74 -2.00 -10.85
C THR A 79 -3.91 -2.69 -12.21
N LEU A 80 -3.86 -1.93 -13.31
CA LEU A 80 -3.86 -2.48 -14.66
C LEU A 80 -2.62 -3.35 -14.92
N MET A 81 -1.44 -2.89 -14.48
CA MET A 81 -0.19 -3.66 -14.61
C MET A 81 -0.25 -4.98 -13.84
N TRP A 82 -0.92 -5.01 -12.69
CA TRP A 82 -1.17 -6.25 -11.96
C TRP A 82 -1.97 -7.24 -12.81
N SER A 83 -3.10 -6.81 -13.39
CA SER A 83 -3.91 -7.65 -14.29
C SER A 83 -3.14 -8.09 -15.54
N PHE A 84 -2.37 -7.18 -16.14
CA PHE A 84 -1.53 -7.49 -17.30
C PHE A 84 -0.48 -8.56 -16.96
N SER A 85 0.16 -8.45 -15.80
CA SER A 85 1.12 -9.44 -15.33
C SER A 85 0.48 -10.82 -15.06
N ALA A 86 -0.77 -10.85 -14.62
CA ALA A 86 -1.52 -12.09 -14.40
C ALA A 86 -1.85 -12.78 -15.73
N LEU A 87 -2.26 -12.01 -16.75
CA LEU A 87 -2.47 -12.54 -18.11
C LEU A 87 -1.17 -13.09 -18.68
N PHE A 88 -0.07 -12.34 -18.58
CA PHE A 88 1.24 -12.78 -19.05
C PHE A 88 1.74 -14.02 -18.28
N GLY A 89 1.52 -14.06 -16.96
CA GLY A 89 1.87 -15.21 -16.12
C GLY A 89 1.06 -16.46 -16.46
N GLY A 90 -0.23 -16.31 -16.75
CA GLY A 90 -1.09 -17.41 -17.22
C GLY A 90 -0.63 -17.93 -18.58
N PHE A 91 -0.42 -17.03 -19.55
CA PHE A 91 0.12 -17.40 -20.86
C PHE A 91 1.46 -18.13 -20.75
N LEU A 92 2.36 -17.66 -19.89
CA LEU A 92 3.66 -18.30 -19.70
C LEU A 92 3.53 -19.68 -19.03
N ALA A 93 2.50 -19.89 -18.20
CA ALA A 93 2.24 -21.16 -17.52
C ALA A 93 1.83 -22.29 -18.47
N ASP A 94 1.23 -21.95 -19.60
CA ASP A 94 0.85 -22.93 -20.62
C ASP A 94 2.09 -23.54 -21.33
N PHE A 95 3.23 -22.84 -21.30
CA PHE A 95 4.47 -23.26 -21.97
C PHE A 95 5.61 -23.61 -21.00
N THR A 96 5.43 -23.41 -19.69
CA THR A 96 6.50 -23.62 -18.70
C THR A 96 5.97 -24.21 -17.39
N ASP A 97 6.85 -24.85 -16.64
CA ASP A 97 6.50 -25.32 -15.29
C ASP A 97 6.15 -24.13 -14.39
N TYR A 98 4.99 -24.18 -13.73
CA TYR A 98 4.52 -23.22 -12.73
C TYR A 98 5.60 -22.85 -11.70
N ARG A 99 6.50 -23.77 -11.34
CA ARG A 99 7.62 -23.52 -10.43
C ARG A 99 8.58 -22.45 -10.94
N ARG A 100 8.82 -22.40 -12.25
CA ARG A 100 9.69 -21.41 -12.89
C ARG A 100 9.05 -20.04 -12.89
N ILE A 101 7.72 -19.96 -12.99
CA ILE A 101 6.97 -18.71 -12.88
C ILE A 101 7.14 -18.12 -11.49
N PHE A 102 6.99 -18.91 -10.43
CA PHE A 102 7.23 -18.42 -9.06
C PHE A 102 8.65 -17.88 -8.86
N THR A 103 9.66 -18.55 -9.40
CA THR A 103 11.05 -18.06 -9.37
C THR A 103 11.22 -16.77 -10.17
N PHE A 104 10.64 -16.69 -11.37
CA PHE A 104 10.69 -15.51 -12.22
C PHE A 104 10.03 -14.30 -11.53
N THR A 105 8.82 -14.49 -10.99
CA THR A 105 8.13 -13.48 -10.19
C THR A 105 8.99 -13.09 -8.98
N GLY A 106 9.54 -14.04 -8.23
CA GLY A 106 10.43 -13.77 -7.10
C GLY A 106 11.59 -12.85 -7.44
N ARG A 107 12.25 -13.05 -8.60
CA ARG A 107 13.32 -12.17 -9.09
C ARG A 107 12.85 -10.75 -9.38
N ILE A 108 11.68 -10.59 -10.01
CA ILE A 108 11.09 -9.27 -10.24
C ILE A 108 10.83 -8.55 -8.92
N TYR A 109 10.28 -9.26 -7.92
CA TYR A 109 10.05 -8.67 -6.60
C TYR A 109 11.35 -8.29 -5.88
N ILE A 110 12.43 -9.07 -6.03
CA ILE A 110 13.75 -8.67 -5.51
C ILE A 110 14.19 -7.36 -6.15
N MET A 111 14.06 -7.21 -7.47
CA MET A 111 14.41 -5.95 -8.16
C MET A 111 13.55 -4.79 -7.65
N ALA A 112 12.25 -5.01 -7.47
CA ALA A 112 11.37 -4.00 -6.88
C ALA A 112 11.79 -3.64 -5.44
N GLN A 113 12.20 -4.62 -4.64
CA GLN A 113 12.69 -4.42 -3.28
C GLN A 113 13.98 -3.60 -3.24
N LEU A 114 14.88 -3.80 -4.21
CA LEU A 114 16.09 -3.00 -4.37
C LEU A 114 15.78 -1.55 -4.74
N VAL A 115 14.76 -1.32 -5.58
CA VAL A 115 14.28 0.03 -5.89
C VAL A 115 13.59 0.69 -4.69
N TYR A 116 12.94 -0.10 -3.83
CA TYR A 116 12.33 0.38 -2.58
C TYR A 116 13.38 0.69 -1.50
N LEU A 117 14.55 0.04 -1.54
CA LEU A 117 15.57 0.10 -0.48
C LEU A 117 16.04 1.55 -0.14
N PRO A 118 16.30 2.45 -1.12
CA PRO A 118 16.64 3.84 -0.82
C PRO A 118 15.54 4.61 -0.05
N CYS A 119 14.27 4.23 -0.22
CA CYS A 119 13.14 4.84 0.48
C CYS A 119 13.22 4.63 2.00
N LEU A 120 13.90 3.57 2.48
CA LEU A 120 14.11 3.34 3.91
C LEU A 120 14.96 4.42 4.57
N TRP A 121 15.88 5.03 3.82
CA TRP A 121 16.76 6.09 4.34
C TRP A 121 16.28 7.50 3.98
N LEU A 122 15.65 7.66 2.81
CA LEU A 122 15.25 8.96 2.29
C LEU A 122 14.00 9.53 2.97
N LEU A 123 13.10 8.67 3.45
CA LEU A 123 11.84 9.11 4.04
C LEU A 123 11.99 9.46 5.52
N PRO A 124 11.46 10.64 5.95
CA PRO A 124 11.46 11.02 7.36
C PRO A 124 10.74 9.97 8.21
N ARG A 125 11.29 9.66 9.38
CA ARG A 125 10.63 8.74 10.33
C ARG A 125 9.22 9.25 10.62
N HIS A 126 8.22 8.44 10.28
CA HIS A 126 6.79 8.73 10.30
C HIS A 126 6.24 9.36 11.59
N HIS A 127 6.96 9.22 12.72
CA HIS A 127 6.65 9.92 13.97
C HIS A 127 6.52 11.44 13.81
N GLN A 128 7.24 12.06 12.86
CA GLN A 128 7.20 13.50 12.61
C GLN A 128 5.95 13.95 11.82
N LEU A 129 5.45 13.13 10.88
CA LEU A 129 4.30 13.45 10.04
C LEU A 129 2.98 13.34 10.81
N ALA A 130 2.83 12.29 11.62
CA ALA A 130 1.66 12.11 12.48
C ALA A 130 1.58 13.19 13.58
N ALA A 131 2.73 13.62 14.12
CA ALA A 131 2.79 14.73 15.07
C ALA A 131 2.38 16.06 14.41
N HIS A 132 2.87 16.34 13.20
CA HIS A 132 2.52 17.55 12.45
C HIS A 132 1.03 17.62 12.10
N ARG A 133 0.41 16.52 11.68
CA ARG A 133 -1.04 16.46 11.44
C ARG A 133 -1.87 16.67 12.70
N ARG A 134 -1.46 16.08 13.84
CA ARG A 134 -2.12 16.34 15.13
C ARG A 134 -2.05 17.82 15.51
N GLN A 135 -0.90 18.45 15.27
CA GLN A 135 -0.73 19.89 15.49
C GLN A 135 -1.62 20.71 14.56
N LEU A 136 -1.63 20.45 13.25
CA LEU A 136 -2.50 21.13 12.29
C LEU A 136 -4.00 20.94 12.58
N ALA A 137 -4.41 19.73 12.95
CA ALA A 137 -5.78 19.44 13.35
C ALA A 137 -6.16 20.19 14.64
N SER A 138 -5.26 20.28 15.62
CA SER A 138 -5.48 21.07 16.83
C SER A 138 -5.54 22.58 16.53
N GLN A 139 -4.74 23.07 15.58
CA GLN A 139 -4.75 24.46 15.13
C GLN A 139 -6.06 24.80 14.41
N LEU A 140 -6.50 23.96 13.46
CA LEU A 140 -7.78 24.12 12.77
C LEU A 140 -8.98 23.98 13.72
N ALA A 141 -8.89 23.11 14.72
CA ALA A 141 -9.93 22.98 15.75
C ALA A 141 -9.97 24.20 16.70
N SER A 142 -8.81 24.82 16.98
CA SER A 142 -8.72 26.06 17.77
C SER A 142 -9.13 27.31 16.97
N GLN A 143 -9.00 27.27 15.65
CA GLN A 143 -9.42 28.31 14.72
C GLN A 143 -10.91 28.13 14.41
N GLN A 144 -11.78 28.54 15.33
CA GLN A 144 -13.24 28.50 15.18
C GLN A 144 -13.67 29.01 13.79
N LEU A 145 -14.28 28.14 12.97
CA LEU A 145 -15.02 28.53 11.77
C LEU A 145 -16.03 29.64 12.16
N PRO A 146 -16.08 30.77 11.43
CA PRO A 146 -17.16 31.73 11.64
C PRO A 146 -18.48 30.97 11.46
N LYS A 147 -19.36 31.03 12.47
CA LYS A 147 -20.72 30.50 12.38
C LYS A 147 -21.32 31.02 11.07
N ILE A 148 -21.51 30.15 10.08
CA ILE A 148 -22.31 30.47 8.91
C ILE A 148 -23.71 30.72 9.46
N VAL A 149 -24.06 32.01 9.61
CA VAL A 149 -25.41 32.45 9.93
C VAL A 149 -26.30 31.88 8.83
N LYS A 150 -27.17 30.93 9.19
CA LYS A 150 -28.24 30.48 8.29
C LYS A 150 -29.02 31.72 7.88
N PRO A 151 -29.21 32.01 6.58
CA PRO A 151 -30.14 33.05 6.19
C PRO A 151 -31.53 32.67 6.70
N GLU A 152 -32.10 33.49 7.59
CA GLU A 152 -33.52 33.43 7.92
C GLU A 152 -34.30 33.59 6.61
N LEU A 153 -35.04 32.55 6.21
CA LEU A 153 -36.08 32.70 5.21
C LEU A 153 -37.12 33.66 5.81
N SER A 154 -37.27 34.86 5.24
CA SER A 154 -38.38 35.72 5.61
C SER A 154 -39.69 35.08 5.13
N PRO A 155 -40.74 35.03 5.96
CA PRO A 155 -42.05 34.63 5.48
C PRO A 155 -42.61 35.78 4.63
N THR A 156 -42.64 35.59 3.31
CA THR A 156 -43.45 36.44 2.44
C THR A 156 -44.91 36.27 2.81
N THR A 157 -45.43 37.33 3.41
CA THR A 157 -46.83 37.60 3.69
C THR A 157 -47.72 37.36 2.47
N SER A 158 -48.80 36.64 2.74
CA SER A 158 -50.06 36.61 2.01
C SER A 158 -50.51 38.00 1.55
N GLY A 159 -50.92 38.08 0.28
CA GLY A 159 -51.68 39.16 -0.34
C GLY A 159 -52.30 38.65 -1.62
#